data_AF-A0A7C6L5W4-F1
#
_entry.id   AF-A0A7C6L5W4-F1
#
_cell.length_a   1.000
_cell.length_b   1.000
_cell.length_c   1.000
_cell.angle_alpha   90.00
_cell.angle_beta   90.00
_cell.angle_gamma   90.00
#
_symmetry.space_group_name_H-M   'P 1'
#
loop_
_entity.id
_entity.type
_entity.pdbx_description
1 polymer ?
#
loop_
_entity_poly.entity_id
_entity_poly.type
_entity_poly.pdbx_seq_one_letter_code
_entity_poly.pdbx_strand_id
1 'polypeptide(L)'
;MDREKLSDKLADIIPEKTTTVRNNGCCKGCPKHSTKLHVYDWQHDFPEMQKLTNMVEVQFKNTRKGYYINSNNIELKKGDVVAVEASPGHDIGTVTLTGKLVEVQMRKNNYREDGNGGPKRVYRIVRPADMEKYELAKAKEQPTMITAREMAESLGLNMKIGDVEYQGDGSKAIFYYIADERVDFRQLIKDFAAKFRVKIEMKQIGARQEAGRIGGVGPCGRELCCSSWMSSFVSVSTSAARYQDISFNPQKLAGQCGKLKCCMNYEVDAYVEASRKLPSREIVLQTKDCDYFHFKTDILSGQITYSTDKNNPVNLETISKDRAFHIIELNKRGKKPLKLVSESEANEVKEETFQNDLLGDQSITRFDKKESGGSSRKRKPRKGRPDNRGRGGKPPKQNEQ
;
A
#
# COMPACT_ATOMS: atom_id res chain seq x y z
N MET A 1 -26.57 31.66 12.67
CA MET A 1 -25.27 32.36 12.78
C MET A 1 -24.72 32.52 11.39
N ASP A 2 -24.65 33.76 10.92
CA ASP A 2 -24.63 34.15 9.52
C ASP A 2 -23.30 33.80 8.84
N ARG A 3 -23.36 33.20 7.65
CA ARG A 3 -22.20 32.83 6.82
C ARG A 3 -21.27 34.01 6.54
N GLU A 4 -21.83 35.21 6.44
CA GLU A 4 -21.11 36.47 6.17
C GLU A 4 -20.29 36.95 7.38
N LYS A 5 -20.82 36.81 8.60
CA LYS A 5 -20.05 37.11 9.83
C LYS A 5 -18.88 36.16 10.05
N LEU A 6 -18.92 34.99 9.41
CA LEU A 6 -17.87 33.97 9.47
C LEU A 6 -16.80 34.21 8.41
N SER A 7 -17.16 34.75 7.23
CA SER A 7 -16.19 35.15 6.20
C SER A 7 -15.37 36.36 6.62
N ASP A 8 -15.99 37.32 7.30
CA ASP A 8 -15.29 38.54 7.72
C ASP A 8 -14.26 38.22 8.82
N LYS A 9 -14.61 37.34 9.76
CA LYS A 9 -13.66 36.84 10.78
C LYS A 9 -12.50 36.03 10.21
N LEU A 10 -12.68 35.41 9.04
CA LEU A 10 -11.62 34.67 8.34
C LEU A 10 -10.68 35.58 7.55
N ALA A 11 -11.14 36.77 7.14
CA ALA A 11 -10.36 37.74 6.39
C ALA A 11 -9.33 38.49 7.26
N ASP A 12 -9.62 38.65 8.56
CA ASP A 12 -8.74 39.35 9.52
C ASP A 12 -7.61 38.47 10.09
N ILE A 13 -7.56 37.18 9.74
CA ILE A 13 -6.51 36.26 10.20
C ILE A 13 -5.27 36.48 9.34
N ILE A 14 -4.38 37.35 9.83
CA ILE A 14 -3.03 37.52 9.28
C ILE A 14 -2.24 36.24 9.59
N PRO A 15 -1.77 35.47 8.59
CA PRO A 15 -0.87 34.37 8.86
C PRO A 15 0.41 34.95 9.49
N GLU A 16 0.78 34.49 10.68
CA GLU A 16 2.10 34.80 11.23
C GLU A 16 3.14 34.50 10.15
N LYS A 17 4.03 35.48 9.90
CA LYS A 17 5.15 35.36 8.98
C LYS A 17 6.13 34.29 9.47
N THR A 18 5.76 33.04 9.31
CA THR A 18 6.65 31.90 9.33
C THR A 18 6.30 31.09 8.11
N THR A 19 6.89 31.54 7.01
CA THR A 19 7.15 30.78 5.79
C THR A 19 7.37 29.32 6.18
N THR A 20 6.61 28.42 5.55
CA THR A 20 6.78 26.98 5.65
C THR A 20 8.25 26.63 5.43
N VAL A 21 9.01 26.49 6.52
CA VAL A 21 10.33 25.88 6.48
C VAL A 21 10.09 24.48 5.96
N ARG A 22 10.67 24.12 4.81
CA ARG A 22 10.68 22.73 4.34
C ARG A 22 11.21 21.87 5.49
N ASN A 23 10.29 21.14 6.11
CA ASN A 23 10.55 20.37 7.30
C ASN A 23 11.30 19.10 6.89
N ASN A 24 12.62 19.21 6.78
CA ASN A 24 13.51 18.05 6.65
C ASN A 24 13.76 17.37 8.01
N GLY A 25 13.19 17.93 9.09
CA GLY A 25 12.97 17.26 10.37
C GLY A 25 11.48 16.99 10.55
N CYS A 26 11.13 15.95 11.31
CA CYS A 26 9.77 15.59 11.67
C CYS A 26 8.94 16.83 12.05
N CYS A 27 7.94 17.19 11.24
CA CYS A 27 7.08 18.35 11.52
C CYS A 27 6.47 18.28 12.91
N LYS A 28 6.33 19.42 13.61
CA LYS A 28 5.68 19.49 14.94
C LYS A 28 4.21 19.01 14.96
N GLY A 29 3.63 18.68 13.81
CA GLY A 29 2.34 17.99 13.64
C GLY A 29 2.39 16.65 12.87
N CYS A 30 3.58 16.15 12.54
CA CYS A 30 3.80 14.87 11.86
C CYS A 30 4.29 13.84 12.87
N PRO A 31 3.41 13.06 13.52
CA PRO A 31 3.86 11.78 14.05
C PRO A 31 4.42 10.95 12.88
N LYS A 32 5.37 10.04 13.16
CA LYS A 32 5.87 9.09 12.16
C LYS A 32 4.68 8.49 11.42
N HIS A 33 4.70 8.52 10.07
CA HIS A 33 3.68 7.99 9.15
C HIS A 33 3.58 6.45 9.25
N SER A 34 3.37 5.92 10.44
CA SER A 34 3.51 4.51 10.77
C SER A 34 2.16 3.83 10.98
N THR A 35 1.09 4.60 11.16
CA THR A 35 -0.23 4.04 11.50
C THR A 35 -1.20 4.14 10.33
N LYS A 36 -1.82 3.01 10.02
CA LYS A 36 -2.93 2.89 9.08
C LYS A 36 -4.04 3.88 9.45
N LEU A 37 -4.64 4.56 8.47
CA LEU A 37 -5.66 5.62 8.64
C LEU A 37 -5.17 6.97 9.21
N HIS A 38 -3.87 7.24 9.22
CA HIS A 38 -3.37 8.56 9.60
C HIS A 38 -3.96 9.65 8.68
N VAL A 39 -4.54 10.68 9.27
CA VAL A 39 -4.96 11.89 8.57
C VAL A 39 -4.00 13.00 8.96
N TYR A 40 -3.42 13.64 7.95
CA TYR A 40 -2.60 14.82 8.17
C TYR A 40 -3.48 15.98 8.63
N ASP A 41 -3.08 16.59 9.75
CA ASP A 41 -3.76 17.77 10.26
C ASP A 41 -3.13 19.00 9.61
N TRP A 42 -3.73 19.43 8.50
CA TRP A 42 -3.32 20.62 7.75
C TRP A 42 -3.89 21.91 8.36
N GLN A 43 -4.69 21.82 9.42
CA GLN A 43 -5.22 22.97 10.17
C GLN A 43 -4.54 23.13 11.53
N HIS A 44 -3.41 22.44 11.74
CA HIS A 44 -2.67 22.46 13.00
C HIS A 44 -2.26 23.89 13.42
N ASP A 45 -1.87 24.71 12.44
CA ASP A 45 -1.38 26.08 12.66
C ASP A 45 -2.49 27.08 12.99
N PHE A 46 -3.75 26.65 13.03
CA PHE A 46 -4.92 27.50 13.32
C PHE A 46 -5.64 27.04 14.61
N PRO A 47 -5.20 27.50 15.80
CA PRO A 47 -5.83 27.13 17.08
C PRO A 47 -7.32 27.46 17.17
N GLU A 48 -7.79 28.50 16.49
CA GLU A 48 -9.20 28.87 16.43
C GLU A 48 -10.05 27.78 15.76
N MET A 49 -9.50 27.14 14.73
CA MET A 49 -10.17 26.07 14.00
C MET A 49 -10.28 24.77 14.82
N GLN A 50 -9.37 24.60 15.80
CA GLN A 50 -9.40 23.50 16.75
C GLN A 50 -10.47 23.70 17.83
N LYS A 51 -10.75 24.95 18.21
CA LYS A 51 -11.75 25.30 19.24
C LYS A 51 -13.19 25.39 18.71
N LEU A 52 -13.39 25.40 17.39
CA LEU A 52 -14.72 25.51 16.76
C LEU A 52 -15.64 24.33 17.07
N THR A 53 -15.09 23.13 17.30
CA THR A 53 -15.89 21.92 17.48
C THR A 53 -15.36 21.10 18.66
N ASN A 54 -16.28 20.58 19.47
CA ASN A 54 -15.97 19.70 20.60
C ASN A 54 -15.88 18.22 20.19
N MET A 55 -15.86 17.94 18.88
CA MET A 55 -15.82 16.59 18.35
C MET A 55 -14.37 16.12 18.21
N VAL A 56 -14.15 14.85 18.51
CA VAL A 56 -12.83 14.22 18.50
C VAL A 56 -12.90 12.91 17.74
N GLU A 57 -11.92 12.67 16.86
CA GLU A 57 -11.73 11.37 16.22
C GLU A 57 -10.76 10.54 17.06
N VAL A 58 -11.21 9.37 17.50
CA VAL A 58 -10.41 8.41 18.27
C VAL A 58 -10.23 7.15 17.45
N GLN A 59 -8.97 6.73 17.30
CA GLN A 59 -8.59 5.49 16.66
C GLN A 59 -8.33 4.41 17.72
N PHE A 60 -8.92 3.24 17.50
CA PHE A 60 -8.68 2.03 18.28
C PHE A 60 -7.71 1.11 17.56
N LYS A 61 -7.49 -0.08 18.12
CA LYS A 61 -6.72 -1.13 17.46
C LYS A 61 -7.22 -1.35 16.01
N ASN A 62 -6.26 -1.56 15.10
CA ASN A 62 -6.48 -1.79 13.68
C ASN A 62 -7.16 -0.61 12.94
N THR A 63 -8.30 -0.87 12.29
CA THR A 63 -8.99 0.05 11.37
C THR A 63 -10.25 0.67 11.97
N ARG A 64 -10.48 0.50 13.28
CA ARG A 64 -11.68 1.02 13.95
C ARG A 64 -11.42 2.47 14.36
N LYS A 65 -12.21 3.39 13.79
CA LYS A 65 -12.27 4.79 14.20
C LYS A 65 -13.67 5.10 14.72
N GLY A 66 -13.73 5.88 15.78
CA GLY A 66 -14.97 6.38 16.35
C GLY A 66 -14.93 7.90 16.50
N TYR A 67 -16.10 8.51 16.45
CA TYR A 67 -16.29 9.93 16.72
C TYR A 67 -16.92 10.10 18.09
N TYR A 68 -16.32 10.97 18.90
CA TYR A 68 -16.71 11.19 20.29
C TYR A 68 -16.85 12.68 20.57
N ILE A 69 -17.70 13.03 21.54
CA ILE A 69 -17.83 14.41 22.03
C ILE A 69 -16.99 14.59 23.29
N ASN A 70 -16.18 15.63 23.29
CA ASN A 70 -15.49 16.12 24.47
C ASN A 70 -16.42 17.03 25.29
N SER A 71 -17.24 16.44 26.15
CA SER A 71 -18.18 17.20 27.00
C SER A 71 -17.48 17.96 28.13
N ASN A 72 -16.28 17.52 28.52
CA ASN A 72 -15.55 18.03 29.68
C ASN A 72 -14.55 19.14 29.31
N ASN A 73 -14.52 19.61 28.05
CA ASN A 73 -13.56 20.58 27.53
C ASN A 73 -12.10 20.26 27.91
N ILE A 74 -11.75 18.98 27.86
CA ILE A 74 -10.38 18.52 28.13
C ILE A 74 -9.49 19.01 27.00
N GLU A 75 -8.32 19.58 27.32
CA GLU A 75 -7.33 19.92 26.30
C GLU A 75 -6.72 18.64 25.72
N LEU A 76 -7.24 18.22 24.56
CA LEU A 76 -6.80 17.01 23.86
C LEU A 76 -5.91 17.39 22.69
N LYS A 77 -4.74 16.76 22.62
CA LYS A 77 -3.80 16.87 21.51
C LYS A 77 -3.80 15.60 20.68
N LYS A 78 -3.38 15.72 19.42
CA LYS A 78 -3.18 14.58 18.53
C LYS A 78 -2.10 13.65 19.12
N GLY A 79 -2.43 12.37 19.24
CA GLY A 79 -1.55 11.35 19.83
C GLY A 79 -1.85 11.03 21.30
N ASP A 80 -2.70 11.82 21.96
CA ASP A 80 -3.08 11.53 23.34
C ASP A 80 -3.92 10.24 23.42
N VAL A 81 -3.67 9.43 24.45
CA VAL A 81 -4.44 8.22 24.72
C VAL A 81 -5.58 8.58 25.67
N VAL A 82 -6.82 8.31 25.25
CA VAL A 82 -8.05 8.70 25.95
C VAL A 82 -8.93 7.49 26.26
N ALA A 83 -9.60 7.56 27.41
CA ALA A 83 -10.66 6.64 27.78
C ALA A 83 -12.00 7.20 27.29
N VAL A 84 -12.70 6.41 26.46
CA VAL A 84 -13.97 6.78 25.85
C VAL A 84 -15.12 5.91 26.35
N GLU A 85 -16.33 6.41 26.19
CA GLU A 85 -17.55 5.66 26.48
C GLU A 85 -17.76 4.51 25.48
N ALA A 86 -18.01 3.32 26.01
CA ALA A 86 -18.36 2.13 25.25
C ALA A 86 -19.63 1.47 25.83
N SER A 87 -20.35 0.75 24.99
CA SER A 87 -21.59 0.08 25.37
C SER A 87 -21.35 -1.43 25.43
N PRO A 88 -21.10 -2.04 26.60
CA PRO A 88 -20.90 -1.47 27.95
C PRO A 88 -19.43 -1.14 28.29
N GLY A 89 -19.18 -0.25 29.27
CA GLY A 89 -17.85 0.00 29.85
C GLY A 89 -17.10 1.19 29.25
N HIS A 90 -15.77 1.15 29.31
CA HIS A 90 -14.90 2.15 28.69
C HIS A 90 -13.90 1.53 27.72
N ASP A 91 -13.61 2.21 26.61
CA ASP A 91 -12.59 1.75 25.66
C ASP A 91 -11.41 2.71 25.64
N ILE A 92 -10.24 2.21 25.25
CA ILE A 92 -9.00 2.98 25.22
C ILE A 92 -8.57 3.16 23.78
N GLY A 93 -8.37 4.41 23.37
CA GLY A 93 -7.97 4.74 22.00
C GLY A 93 -7.08 5.96 21.95
N THR A 94 -6.46 6.18 20.80
CA THR A 94 -5.57 7.30 20.53
C THR A 94 -6.29 8.37 19.72
N VAL A 95 -6.18 9.63 20.14
CA VAL A 95 -6.74 10.76 19.42
C VAL A 95 -5.99 10.97 18.11
N THR A 96 -6.70 10.91 16.98
CA THR A 96 -6.10 11.12 15.65
C THR A 96 -6.33 12.54 15.13
N LEU A 97 -7.50 13.12 15.38
CA LEU A 97 -7.89 14.45 14.93
C LEU A 97 -8.77 15.15 15.97
N THR A 98 -8.62 16.47 16.03
CA THR A 98 -9.44 17.39 16.83
C THR A 98 -9.93 18.54 15.94
N GLY A 99 -10.99 19.24 16.36
CA GLY A 99 -11.48 20.44 15.68
C GLY A 99 -12.26 20.18 14.39
N LYS A 100 -12.34 21.21 13.53
CA LYS A 100 -13.21 21.23 12.34
C LYS A 100 -12.90 20.10 11.33
N LEU A 101 -11.68 19.59 11.30
CA LEU A 101 -11.31 18.45 10.45
C LEU A 101 -12.13 17.19 10.76
N VAL A 102 -12.59 17.03 12.00
CA VAL A 102 -13.43 15.90 12.40
C VAL A 102 -14.75 15.91 11.62
N GLU A 103 -15.39 17.07 11.44
CA GLU A 103 -16.62 17.20 10.65
C GLU A 103 -16.42 16.85 9.16
N VAL A 104 -15.25 17.19 8.61
CA VAL A 104 -14.91 16.82 7.23
C VAL A 104 -14.77 15.30 7.11
N GLN A 105 -14.13 14.65 8.09
CA GLN A 105 -14.01 13.19 8.12
C GLN A 105 -15.35 12.50 8.35
N MET A 106 -16.21 13.03 9.22
CA MET A 106 -17.56 12.51 9.43
C MET A 106 -18.38 12.53 8.15
N ARG A 107 -18.33 13.63 7.39
CA ARG A 107 -18.97 13.72 6.07
C ARG A 107 -18.39 12.72 5.08
N LYS A 108 -17.06 12.59 5.02
CA LYS A 108 -16.39 11.62 4.13
C LYS A 108 -16.77 10.17 4.45
N ASN A 109 -16.89 9.85 5.74
CA ASN A 109 -17.21 8.51 6.21
C ASN A 109 -18.71 8.24 6.30
N ASN A 110 -19.58 9.16 5.82
CA ASN A 110 -21.04 9.07 5.92
C ASN A 110 -21.50 8.71 7.34
N TYR A 111 -20.92 9.38 8.35
CA TYR A 111 -21.30 9.16 9.74
C TYR A 111 -22.78 9.49 9.92
N ARG A 112 -23.53 8.52 10.45
CA ARG A 112 -24.91 8.70 10.91
C ARG A 112 -24.87 8.64 12.43
N GLU A 113 -25.55 9.57 13.07
CA GLU A 113 -25.73 9.51 14.52
C GLU A 113 -26.47 8.21 14.86
N ASP A 114 -25.93 7.45 15.81
CA ASP A 114 -26.54 6.19 16.23
C ASP A 114 -27.92 6.49 16.83
N GLY A 115 -28.98 5.92 16.25
CA GLY A 115 -30.37 6.15 16.66
C GLY A 115 -30.73 5.64 18.06
N ASN A 116 -29.78 5.12 18.83
CA ASN A 116 -30.02 4.45 20.10
C ASN A 116 -29.25 5.04 21.30
N GLY A 117 -28.66 6.24 21.16
CA GLY A 117 -27.99 6.87 22.31
C GLY A 117 -27.04 8.00 21.99
N GLY A 118 -27.31 8.83 20.97
CA GLY A 118 -26.52 10.03 20.70
C GLY A 118 -25.01 9.79 20.51
N PRO A 119 -24.23 10.87 20.41
CA PRO A 119 -22.78 10.79 20.29
C PRO A 119 -22.12 10.41 21.62
N LYS A 120 -21.32 9.34 21.60
CA LYS A 120 -20.55 8.84 22.75
C LYS A 120 -19.55 9.87 23.26
N ARG A 121 -19.24 9.84 24.55
CA ARG A 121 -18.40 10.86 25.19
C ARG A 121 -16.96 10.40 25.44
N VAL A 122 -16.04 11.35 25.48
CA VAL A 122 -14.68 11.15 26.01
C VAL A 122 -14.74 11.37 27.53
N TYR A 123 -14.29 10.40 28.32
CA TYR A 123 -14.28 10.53 29.78
C TYR A 123 -13.09 11.34 30.28
N ARG A 124 -11.87 10.90 29.92
CA ARG A 124 -10.61 11.44 30.45
C ARG A 124 -9.40 10.99 29.62
N ILE A 125 -8.28 11.65 29.83
CA ILE A 125 -6.95 11.12 29.45
C ILE A 125 -6.69 9.85 30.28
N VAL A 126 -6.11 8.84 29.64
CA VAL A 126 -5.86 7.52 30.27
C VAL A 126 -4.98 7.65 31.50
N ARG A 127 -5.39 6.98 32.59
CA ARG A 127 -4.58 6.84 33.80
C ARG A 127 -3.59 5.69 33.65
N PRO A 128 -2.44 5.69 34.34
CA PRO A 128 -1.49 4.58 34.31
C PRO A 128 -2.13 3.22 34.60
N ALA A 129 -3.03 3.15 35.60
CA ALA A 129 -3.77 1.93 35.94
C ALA A 129 -4.70 1.43 34.81
N ASP A 130 -5.25 2.34 34.00
CA ASP A 130 -6.08 1.97 32.84
C ASP A 130 -5.18 1.44 31.71
N MET A 131 -3.96 1.97 31.59
CA MET A 131 -2.96 1.55 30.61
C MET A 131 -2.41 0.15 30.92
N GLU A 132 -2.09 -0.14 32.19
CA GLU A 132 -1.71 -1.49 32.64
C GLU A 132 -2.79 -2.54 32.33
N LYS A 133 -4.06 -2.21 32.60
CA LYS A 133 -5.19 -3.09 32.26
C LYS A 133 -5.30 -3.34 30.76
N TYR A 134 -5.10 -2.30 29.95
CA TYR A 134 -5.11 -2.42 28.49
C TYR A 134 -3.98 -3.33 27.99
N GLU A 135 -2.77 -3.19 28.54
CA GLU A 135 -1.65 -4.07 28.20
C GLU A 135 -1.89 -5.53 28.59
N LEU A 136 -2.46 -5.77 29.78
CA LEU A 136 -2.88 -7.10 30.21
C LEU A 136 -3.98 -7.68 29.31
N ALA A 137 -4.95 -6.87 28.88
CA ALA A 137 -5.99 -7.28 27.95
C ALA A 137 -5.39 -7.63 26.58
N LYS A 138 -4.46 -6.82 26.08
CA LYS A 138 -3.74 -7.06 24.82
C LYS A 138 -2.90 -8.35 24.86
N ALA A 139 -2.24 -8.62 25.99
CA ALA A 139 -1.48 -9.85 26.17
C ALA A 139 -2.37 -11.12 26.09
N LYS A 140 -3.65 -11.01 26.45
CA LYS A 140 -4.62 -12.12 26.36
C LYS A 140 -5.15 -12.37 24.95
N GLU A 141 -5.00 -11.44 24.01
CA GLU A 141 -5.56 -11.56 22.66
C GLU A 141 -4.99 -12.77 21.90
N GLN A 142 -3.67 -12.94 21.93
CA GLN A 142 -2.98 -14.04 21.23
C GLN A 142 -3.38 -15.43 21.74
N PRO A 143 -3.31 -15.76 23.06
CA PRO A 143 -3.72 -17.06 23.55
C PRO A 143 -5.23 -17.30 23.32
N THR A 144 -6.06 -16.26 23.48
CA THR A 144 -7.50 -16.35 23.21
C THR A 144 -7.78 -16.69 21.76
N MET A 145 -7.06 -16.09 20.82
CA MET A 145 -7.19 -16.37 19.39
C MET A 145 -6.85 -17.83 19.06
N ILE A 146 -5.80 -18.40 19.67
CA ILE A 146 -5.39 -19.79 19.44
C ILE A 146 -6.46 -20.75 19.95
N THR A 147 -6.88 -20.60 21.20
CA THR A 147 -7.95 -21.44 21.78
C THR A 147 -9.27 -21.28 21.03
N ALA A 148 -9.60 -20.07 20.55
CA ALA A 148 -10.80 -19.85 19.77
C ALA A 148 -10.78 -20.62 18.43
N ARG A 149 -9.62 -20.73 17.78
CA ARG A 149 -9.45 -21.53 16.55
C ARG A 149 -9.65 -23.02 16.82
N GLU A 150 -9.04 -23.54 17.88
CA GLU A 150 -9.18 -24.95 18.28
C GLU A 150 -10.64 -25.32 18.56
N MET A 151 -11.37 -24.44 19.25
CA MET A 151 -12.80 -24.67 19.56
C MET A 151 -13.71 -24.55 18.32
N ALA A 152 -13.38 -23.67 17.38
CA ALA A 152 -14.13 -23.57 16.12
C ALA A 152 -13.93 -24.83 15.26
N GLU A 153 -12.70 -25.36 15.24
CA GLU A 153 -12.35 -26.59 14.54
C GLU A 153 -13.00 -27.83 15.18
N SER A 154 -13.01 -27.92 16.51
CA SER A 154 -13.64 -29.06 17.22
C SER A 154 -15.15 -29.15 17.01
N LEU A 155 -15.81 -28.01 16.76
CA LEU A 155 -17.23 -27.94 16.40
C LEU A 155 -17.49 -28.13 14.90
N GLY A 156 -16.45 -28.28 14.07
CA GLY A 156 -16.57 -28.47 12.63
C GLY A 156 -17.14 -27.26 11.88
N LEU A 157 -16.99 -26.05 12.42
CA LEU A 157 -17.54 -24.83 11.82
C LEU A 157 -16.65 -24.36 10.66
N ASN A 158 -17.25 -24.17 9.48
CA ASN A 158 -16.53 -23.63 8.30
C ASN A 158 -16.30 -22.11 8.42
N MET A 159 -15.42 -21.71 9.34
CA MET A 159 -14.99 -20.33 9.53
C MET A 159 -13.53 -20.24 9.96
N LYS A 160 -12.91 -19.08 9.71
CA LYS A 160 -11.56 -18.78 10.19
C LYS A 160 -11.59 -17.55 11.08
N ILE A 161 -11.05 -17.69 12.29
CA ILE A 161 -10.90 -16.58 13.25
C ILE A 161 -9.57 -15.88 12.96
N GLY A 162 -9.67 -14.64 12.48
CA GLY A 162 -8.52 -13.84 12.03
C GLY A 162 -7.83 -13.09 13.16
N ASP A 163 -8.59 -12.39 13.99
CA ASP A 163 -8.06 -11.53 15.06
C ASP A 163 -9.06 -11.44 16.23
N VAL A 164 -8.55 -11.13 17.42
CA VAL A 164 -9.32 -10.90 18.63
C VAL A 164 -8.93 -9.56 19.22
N GLU A 165 -9.92 -8.76 19.57
CA GLU A 165 -9.74 -7.44 20.18
C GLU A 165 -10.49 -7.39 21.51
N TYR A 166 -9.74 -7.15 22.59
CA TYR A 166 -10.35 -6.86 23.89
C TYR A 166 -10.61 -5.37 24.01
N GLN A 167 -11.74 -5.02 24.62
CA GLN A 167 -12.02 -3.65 25.05
C GLN A 167 -11.04 -3.23 26.16
N GLY A 168 -10.79 -1.92 26.31
CA GLY A 168 -9.87 -1.36 27.30
C GLY A 168 -10.01 -1.88 28.75
N ASP A 169 -11.22 -2.06 29.27
CA ASP A 169 -11.48 -2.68 30.60
C ASP A 169 -11.72 -4.21 30.56
N GLY A 170 -11.52 -4.86 29.41
CA GLY A 170 -11.55 -6.32 29.26
C GLY A 170 -12.93 -6.96 29.42
N SER A 171 -13.98 -6.15 29.56
CA SER A 171 -15.36 -6.61 29.76
C SER A 171 -15.96 -7.29 28.52
N LYS A 172 -15.44 -6.94 27.34
CA LYS A 172 -15.93 -7.38 26.03
C LYS A 172 -14.77 -7.79 25.13
N ALA A 173 -14.95 -8.89 24.41
CA ALA A 173 -14.02 -9.39 23.40
C ALA A 173 -14.73 -9.46 22.05
N ILE A 174 -14.11 -8.87 21.03
CA ILE A 174 -14.60 -8.85 19.65
C ILE A 174 -13.75 -9.84 18.84
N PHE A 175 -14.41 -10.86 18.29
CA PHE A 175 -13.80 -11.87 17.44
C PHE A 175 -14.08 -11.55 15.99
N TYR A 176 -13.02 -11.30 15.22
CA TYR A 176 -13.12 -11.07 13.79
C TYR A 176 -12.97 -12.40 13.05
N TYR A 177 -13.98 -12.76 12.26
CA TYR A 177 -13.97 -14.02 11.51
C TYR A 177 -14.32 -13.80 10.04
N ILE A 178 -13.83 -14.71 9.21
CA ILE A 178 -14.22 -14.85 7.81
C ILE A 178 -14.94 -16.19 7.61
N ALA A 179 -16.00 -16.16 6.81
CA ALA A 179 -16.72 -17.33 6.35
C ALA A 179 -17.34 -16.99 4.99
N ASP A 180 -17.35 -17.97 4.08
CA ASP A 180 -17.98 -17.83 2.76
C ASP A 180 -19.50 -17.94 2.86
N GLU A 181 -19.98 -18.80 3.76
CA GLU A 181 -21.40 -19.05 4.01
C GLU A 181 -21.83 -18.59 5.40
N ARG A 182 -23.13 -18.62 5.65
CA ARG A 182 -23.69 -18.29 6.96
C ARG A 182 -23.40 -19.43 7.94
N VAL A 183 -22.59 -19.14 8.95
CA VAL A 183 -22.23 -20.10 10.00
C VAL A 183 -23.13 -19.93 11.22
N ASP A 184 -23.63 -21.04 11.78
CA ASP A 184 -24.32 -21.03 13.07
C ASP A 184 -23.30 -21.18 14.22
N PHE A 185 -22.98 -20.07 14.85
CA PHE A 185 -22.01 -20.00 15.94
C PHE A 185 -22.67 -19.90 17.33
N ARG A 186 -23.96 -20.24 17.47
CA ARG A 186 -24.64 -20.14 18.79
C ARG A 186 -24.00 -21.01 19.86
N GLN A 187 -23.60 -22.23 19.51
CA GLN A 187 -22.89 -23.13 20.44
C GLN A 187 -21.50 -22.59 20.77
N LEU A 188 -20.74 -22.15 19.76
CA LEU A 188 -19.43 -21.53 19.93
C LEU A 188 -19.47 -20.33 20.89
N ILE A 189 -20.50 -19.47 20.80
CA ILE A 189 -20.66 -18.34 21.74
C ILE A 189 -20.81 -18.82 23.19
N LYS A 190 -21.57 -19.90 23.43
CA LYS A 190 -21.74 -20.46 24.78
C LYS A 190 -20.41 -20.97 25.32
N ASP A 191 -19.67 -21.69 24.49
CA ASP A 191 -18.39 -22.28 24.88
C ASP A 191 -17.33 -21.18 25.12
N PHE A 192 -17.31 -20.12 24.29
CA PHE A 192 -16.48 -18.94 24.49
C PHE A 192 -16.83 -18.19 25.77
N ALA A 193 -18.12 -17.99 26.04
CA ALA A 193 -18.58 -17.34 27.26
C ALA A 193 -18.16 -18.15 28.51
N ALA A 194 -18.25 -19.49 28.45
CA ALA A 194 -17.82 -20.37 29.53
C ALA A 194 -16.30 -20.32 29.76
N LYS A 195 -15.50 -20.30 28.67
CA LYS A 195 -14.04 -20.31 28.74
C LYS A 195 -13.45 -18.97 29.14
N PHE A 196 -13.87 -17.88 28.50
CA PHE A 196 -13.25 -16.57 28.62
C PHE A 196 -13.94 -15.67 29.65
N ARG A 197 -15.17 -15.98 30.06
CA ARG A 197 -15.95 -15.23 31.07
C ARG A 197 -16.08 -13.73 30.75
N VAL A 198 -16.18 -13.40 29.46
CA VAL A 198 -16.34 -12.03 28.94
C VAL A 198 -17.50 -11.98 27.96
N LYS A 199 -18.02 -10.78 27.70
CA LYS A 199 -19.06 -10.60 26.67
C LYS A 199 -18.44 -10.79 25.29
N ILE A 200 -18.97 -11.75 24.54
CA ILE A 200 -18.48 -12.08 23.20
C ILE A 200 -19.27 -11.31 22.14
N GLU A 201 -18.56 -10.64 21.23
CA GLU A 201 -19.12 -10.11 19.99
C GLU A 201 -18.42 -10.77 18.80
N MET A 202 -19.20 -11.39 17.91
CA MET A 202 -18.69 -11.98 16.67
C MET A 202 -18.88 -10.97 15.54
N LYS A 203 -17.81 -10.63 14.82
CA LYS A 203 -17.85 -9.68 13.70
C LYS A 203 -17.31 -10.31 12.42
N GLN A 204 -18.18 -10.48 11.44
CA GLN A 204 -17.79 -10.96 10.12
C GLN A 204 -17.00 -9.88 9.39
N ILE A 205 -15.86 -10.27 8.80
CA ILE A 205 -15.02 -9.41 7.97
C ILE A 205 -14.91 -9.99 6.57
N GLY A 206 -14.83 -9.11 5.57
CA GLY A 206 -14.62 -9.56 4.18
C GLY A 206 -13.15 -9.93 3.91
N ALA A 207 -12.91 -10.81 2.94
CA ALA A 207 -11.57 -11.26 2.52
C ALA A 207 -10.56 -10.13 2.30
N ARG A 208 -11.00 -8.98 1.77
CA ARG A 208 -10.12 -7.80 1.57
C ARG A 208 -9.71 -7.14 2.88
N GLN A 209 -10.62 -7.05 3.83
CA GLN A 209 -10.34 -6.47 5.14
C GLN A 209 -9.44 -7.39 5.97
N GLU A 210 -9.59 -8.70 5.82
CA GLU A 210 -8.67 -9.69 6.38
C GLU A 210 -7.26 -9.52 5.80
N ALA A 211 -7.12 -9.49 4.46
CA ALA A 211 -5.84 -9.25 3.80
C ALA A 211 -5.20 -7.92 4.23
N GLY A 212 -6.00 -6.87 4.45
CA GLY A 212 -5.51 -5.59 4.95
C GLY A 212 -5.10 -5.60 6.43
N ARG A 213 -5.51 -6.59 7.23
CA ARG A 213 -5.08 -6.77 8.63
C ARG A 213 -3.84 -7.65 8.72
N ILE A 214 -3.81 -8.75 7.97
CA ILE A 214 -2.64 -9.63 7.87
C ILE A 214 -1.46 -8.87 7.23
N GLY A 215 -1.77 -8.02 6.25
CA GLY A 215 -0.76 -7.36 5.44
C GLY A 215 -0.18 -8.30 4.39
N GLY A 216 0.80 -7.79 3.64
CA GLY A 216 1.48 -8.56 2.60
C GLY A 216 2.05 -7.67 1.50
N VAL A 217 2.55 -8.31 0.44
CA VAL A 217 3.13 -7.64 -0.73
C VAL A 217 2.23 -7.89 -1.93
N GLY A 218 1.84 -6.81 -2.60
CA GLY A 218 1.06 -6.87 -3.84
C GLY A 218 1.91 -7.32 -5.02
N PRO A 219 1.28 -7.69 -6.15
CA PRO A 219 2.00 -8.04 -7.38
C PRO A 219 2.83 -6.87 -7.94
N CYS A 220 2.59 -5.64 -7.49
CA CYS A 220 3.40 -4.47 -7.80
C CYS A 220 4.69 -4.36 -6.96
N GLY A 221 4.98 -5.34 -6.10
CA GLY A 221 6.17 -5.34 -5.24
C GLY A 221 6.09 -4.40 -4.02
N ARG A 222 4.98 -3.67 -3.86
CA ARG A 222 4.74 -2.78 -2.71
C ARG A 222 3.86 -3.48 -1.67
N GLU A 223 3.88 -2.96 -0.43
CA GLU A 223 2.91 -3.37 0.58
C GLU A 223 1.46 -3.20 0.09
N LEU A 224 0.56 -4.04 0.58
CA LEU A 224 -0.85 -3.97 0.18
C LEU A 224 -1.42 -2.58 0.47
N CYS A 225 -2.04 -1.95 -0.53
CA CYS A 225 -2.68 -0.64 -0.35
C CYS A 225 -3.74 -0.66 0.75
N CYS A 226 -4.38 -1.82 0.96
CA CYS A 226 -5.38 -2.04 2.01
C CYS A 226 -4.81 -2.21 3.42
N SER A 227 -3.52 -2.47 3.59
CA SER A 227 -2.83 -2.41 4.89
C SER A 227 -2.19 -1.04 5.14
N SER A 228 -1.79 -0.35 4.07
CA SER A 228 -1.10 0.94 4.12
C SER A 228 -2.05 2.13 4.32
N TRP A 229 -2.70 2.60 3.25
CA TRP A 229 -3.38 3.90 3.24
C TRP A 229 -4.84 3.85 2.78
N MET A 230 -5.23 2.87 1.97
CA MET A 230 -6.59 2.76 1.44
C MET A 230 -7.45 1.91 2.37
N SER A 231 -8.52 2.48 2.91
CA SER A 231 -9.42 1.80 3.85
C SER A 231 -10.88 1.71 3.39
N SER A 232 -11.29 2.66 2.55
CA SER A 232 -12.61 2.64 1.90
C SER A 232 -12.46 2.01 0.52
N PHE A 233 -13.29 1.02 0.23
CA PHE A 233 -13.27 0.31 -1.05
C PHE A 233 -14.64 0.34 -1.70
N VAL A 234 -14.66 0.83 -2.93
CA VAL A 234 -15.80 0.66 -3.83
C VAL A 234 -15.70 -0.73 -4.49
N SER A 235 -16.83 -1.33 -4.82
CA SER A 235 -16.85 -2.54 -5.65
C SER A 235 -16.19 -2.25 -7.01
N VAL A 236 -15.37 -3.20 -7.46
CA VAL A 236 -14.65 -3.09 -8.74
C VAL A 236 -15.40 -3.90 -9.77
N SER A 237 -15.67 -3.31 -10.93
CA SER A 237 -16.27 -3.96 -12.08
C SER A 237 -15.20 -4.35 -13.10
N THR A 238 -15.51 -5.33 -13.96
CA THR A 238 -14.65 -5.72 -15.09
C THR A 238 -14.56 -4.65 -16.18
N SER A 239 -15.42 -3.63 -16.15
CA SER A 239 -15.35 -2.49 -17.07
C SER A 239 -14.10 -1.64 -16.86
N ALA A 240 -13.58 -1.53 -15.64
CA ALA A 240 -12.33 -0.81 -15.38
C ALA A 240 -11.14 -1.44 -16.13
N ALA A 241 -11.11 -2.77 -16.22
CA ALA A 241 -10.08 -3.49 -16.97
C ALA A 241 -10.12 -3.19 -18.48
N ARG A 242 -11.31 -2.91 -19.06
CA ARG A 242 -11.46 -2.50 -20.47
C ARG A 242 -10.78 -1.17 -20.75
N TYR A 243 -10.99 -0.18 -19.88
CA TYR A 243 -10.39 1.15 -20.04
C TYR A 243 -8.86 1.14 -19.89
N GLN A 244 -8.34 0.15 -19.15
CA GLN A 244 -6.90 -0.01 -18.90
C GLN A 244 -6.21 -0.94 -19.91
N ASP A 245 -6.95 -1.47 -20.89
CA ASP A 245 -6.47 -2.45 -21.88
C ASP A 245 -5.78 -3.68 -21.23
N ILE A 246 -6.29 -4.10 -20.06
CA ILE A 246 -5.77 -5.26 -19.32
C ILE A 246 -6.51 -6.51 -19.78
N SER A 247 -5.75 -7.58 -20.04
CA SER A 247 -6.31 -8.88 -20.41
C SER A 247 -7.34 -9.41 -19.40
N PHE A 248 -8.45 -9.99 -19.87
CA PHE A 248 -9.54 -10.51 -19.05
C PHE A 248 -9.23 -11.80 -18.25
N ASN A 249 -7.97 -12.19 -18.10
CA ASN A 249 -7.64 -13.39 -17.33
C ASN A 249 -7.95 -13.15 -15.83
N PRO A 250 -8.89 -13.92 -15.21
CA PRO A 250 -9.28 -13.75 -13.82
C PRO A 250 -8.11 -13.82 -12.83
N GLN A 251 -7.10 -14.67 -13.11
CA GLN A 251 -5.92 -14.80 -12.25
C GLN A 251 -5.07 -13.53 -12.23
N LYS A 252 -4.98 -12.82 -13.36
CA LYS A 252 -4.22 -11.56 -13.46
C LYS A 252 -4.99 -10.38 -12.87
N LEU A 253 -6.33 -10.43 -12.87
CA LEU A 253 -7.21 -9.39 -12.35
C LEU A 253 -7.47 -9.54 -10.84
N ALA A 254 -7.36 -10.75 -10.30
CA ALA A 254 -7.49 -11.01 -8.88
C ALA A 254 -6.31 -10.42 -8.09
N GLY A 255 -6.63 -9.77 -6.96
CA GLY A 255 -5.65 -9.38 -5.96
C GLY A 255 -5.41 -10.51 -4.95
N GLN A 256 -4.50 -10.28 -4.00
CA GLN A 256 -4.18 -11.27 -2.95
C GLN A 256 -5.38 -11.66 -2.08
N CYS A 257 -6.40 -10.81 -2.02
CA CYS A 257 -7.66 -11.09 -1.35
C CYS A 257 -8.64 -11.99 -2.14
N GLY A 258 -8.23 -12.55 -3.28
CA GLY A 258 -9.09 -13.36 -4.17
C GLY A 258 -10.15 -12.58 -4.95
N LYS A 259 -10.36 -11.30 -4.64
CA LYS A 259 -11.27 -10.39 -5.37
C LYS A 259 -10.51 -9.54 -6.39
N LEU A 260 -11.24 -8.93 -7.34
CA LEU A 260 -10.68 -7.99 -8.31
C LEU A 260 -9.83 -6.90 -7.63
N LYS A 261 -8.69 -6.55 -8.25
CA LYS A 261 -7.75 -5.52 -7.77
C LYS A 261 -8.45 -4.16 -7.64
N CYS A 262 -8.41 -3.58 -6.44
CA CYS A 262 -8.89 -2.21 -6.19
C CYS A 262 -8.06 -1.14 -6.90
N CYS A 263 -6.81 -1.45 -7.27
CA CYS A 263 -5.97 -0.52 -8.04
C CYS A 263 -6.60 -0.17 -9.39
N MET A 264 -7.40 -1.08 -9.98
CA MET A 264 -8.10 -0.79 -11.23
C MET A 264 -9.01 0.43 -11.09
N ASN A 265 -9.84 0.50 -10.03
CA ASN A 265 -10.68 1.68 -9.81
C ASN A 265 -9.87 2.92 -9.42
N TYR A 266 -8.71 2.75 -8.78
CA TYR A 266 -7.88 3.88 -8.40
C TYR A 266 -7.21 4.55 -9.63
N GLU A 267 -6.77 3.74 -10.60
CA GLU A 267 -6.03 4.22 -11.76
C GLU A 267 -6.94 4.57 -12.94
N VAL A 268 -8.20 4.11 -12.96
CA VAL A 268 -9.10 4.24 -14.12
C VAL A 268 -9.24 5.69 -14.62
N ASP A 269 -9.34 6.66 -13.72
CA ASP A 269 -9.52 8.07 -14.10
C ASP A 269 -8.29 8.60 -14.84
N ALA A 270 -7.09 8.22 -14.38
CA ALA A 270 -5.84 8.59 -15.04
C ALA A 270 -5.73 7.95 -16.44
N TYR A 271 -6.16 6.71 -16.59
CA TYR A 271 -6.22 6.03 -17.89
C TYR A 271 -7.23 6.68 -18.85
N VAL A 272 -8.42 7.04 -18.35
CA VAL A 272 -9.44 7.73 -19.16
C VAL A 272 -8.94 9.10 -19.62
N GLU A 273 -8.29 9.86 -18.75
CA GLU A 273 -7.70 11.15 -19.11
C GLU A 273 -6.58 10.99 -20.14
N ALA A 274 -5.66 10.04 -19.94
CA ALA A 274 -4.58 9.76 -20.87
C ALA A 274 -5.11 9.29 -22.24
N SER A 275 -6.15 8.44 -22.25
CA SER A 275 -6.79 7.98 -23.50
C SER A 275 -7.44 9.11 -24.29
N ARG A 276 -7.96 10.16 -23.62
CA ARG A 276 -8.53 11.34 -24.30
C ARG A 276 -7.46 12.20 -24.99
N LYS A 277 -6.21 12.13 -24.52
CA LYS A 277 -5.06 12.86 -25.09
C LYS A 277 -4.42 12.12 -26.27
N LEU A 278 -4.93 10.94 -26.66
CA LEU A 278 -4.38 10.13 -27.74
C LEU A 278 -5.24 10.27 -29.02
N PRO A 279 -4.65 10.12 -30.21
CA PRO A 279 -5.39 10.09 -31.46
C PRO A 279 -6.29 8.85 -31.54
N SER A 280 -7.39 8.96 -32.30
CA SER A 280 -8.35 7.86 -32.48
C SER A 280 -7.70 6.66 -33.20
N ARG A 281 -8.01 5.43 -32.73
CA ARG A 281 -7.46 4.17 -33.26
C ARG A 281 -7.82 3.90 -34.73
N GLU A 282 -8.86 4.53 -35.25
CA GLU A 282 -9.33 4.36 -36.63
C GLU A 282 -8.56 5.19 -37.67
N ILE A 283 -7.74 6.15 -37.22
CA ILE A 283 -7.02 7.05 -38.13
C ILE A 283 -5.80 6.34 -38.69
N VAL A 284 -5.80 6.15 -40.00
CA VAL A 284 -4.66 5.60 -40.75
C VAL A 284 -3.62 6.70 -40.98
N LEU A 285 -2.36 6.41 -40.70
CA LEU A 285 -1.26 7.31 -40.99
C LEU A 285 -0.69 7.00 -42.37
N GLN A 286 -0.80 7.95 -43.29
CA GLN A 286 -0.21 7.84 -44.63
C GLN A 286 1.18 8.45 -44.64
N THR A 287 2.20 7.67 -45.03
CA THR A 287 3.51 8.20 -45.40
C THR A 287 3.70 8.09 -46.91
N LYS A 288 4.87 8.49 -47.42
CA LYS A 288 5.21 8.28 -48.84
C LYS A 288 5.50 6.81 -49.16
N ASP A 289 5.93 6.04 -48.16
CA ASP A 289 6.33 4.65 -48.33
C ASP A 289 5.12 3.72 -48.26
N CYS A 290 4.37 3.78 -47.15
CA CYS A 290 3.24 2.88 -46.87
C CYS A 290 2.15 3.57 -46.05
N ASP A 291 0.98 2.93 -46.00
CA ASP A 291 -0.07 3.25 -45.04
C ASP A 291 0.14 2.43 -43.76
N TYR A 292 -0.05 3.08 -42.61
CA TYR A 292 0.19 2.50 -41.29
C TYR A 292 -1.12 2.43 -40.49
N PHE A 293 -1.44 1.23 -40.02
CA PHE A 293 -2.62 0.89 -39.22
C PHE A 293 -2.27 0.79 -37.74
N HIS A 294 -3.18 1.24 -36.88
CA HIS A 294 -3.04 1.14 -35.43
C HIS A 294 -2.99 -0.32 -34.98
N PHE A 295 -1.98 -0.70 -34.19
CA PHE A 295 -1.87 -2.04 -33.60
C PHE A 295 -2.07 -2.02 -32.08
N LYS A 296 -1.22 -1.26 -31.38
CA LYS A 296 -1.21 -1.19 -29.91
C LYS A 296 -1.00 0.25 -29.45
N THR A 297 -1.62 0.63 -28.34
CA THR A 297 -1.31 1.88 -27.66
C THR A 297 -0.92 1.60 -26.22
N ASP A 298 0.24 2.11 -25.83
CA ASP A 298 0.61 2.17 -24.43
C ASP A 298 0.13 3.52 -23.86
N ILE A 299 -1.03 3.48 -23.21
CA ILE A 299 -1.83 4.66 -22.83
C ILE A 299 -1.02 5.63 -21.94
N LEU A 300 -0.27 5.09 -20.97
CA LEU A 300 0.45 5.89 -19.99
C LEU A 300 1.79 6.43 -20.52
N SER A 301 2.51 5.68 -21.35
CA SER A 301 3.75 6.16 -21.99
C SER A 301 3.45 7.12 -23.14
N GLY A 302 2.20 7.15 -23.63
CA GLY A 302 1.82 7.97 -24.77
C GLY A 302 2.49 7.50 -26.07
N GLN A 303 2.84 6.23 -26.14
CA GLN A 303 3.44 5.60 -27.33
C GLN A 303 2.40 4.77 -28.07
N ILE A 304 2.45 4.84 -29.40
CA ILE A 304 1.50 4.17 -30.28
C ILE A 304 2.29 3.34 -31.29
N THR A 305 2.01 2.05 -31.33
CA THR A 305 2.62 1.13 -32.29
C THR A 305 1.69 0.97 -33.49
N TYR A 306 2.24 1.23 -34.66
CA TYR A 306 1.59 1.06 -35.95
C TYR A 306 2.20 -0.12 -36.72
N SER A 307 1.42 -0.73 -37.59
CA SER A 307 1.83 -1.80 -38.49
C SER A 307 1.50 -1.43 -39.95
N THR A 308 2.28 -1.93 -40.89
CA THR A 308 2.04 -1.70 -42.33
C THR A 308 0.86 -2.50 -42.89
N ASP A 309 0.40 -3.53 -42.16
CA ASP A 309 -0.75 -4.35 -42.55
C ASP A 309 -1.87 -4.21 -41.51
N LYS A 310 -3.11 -4.44 -41.94
CA LYS A 310 -4.32 -4.23 -41.13
C LYS A 310 -4.54 -5.34 -40.10
N ASN A 311 -4.19 -6.57 -40.46
CA ASN A 311 -4.51 -7.76 -39.65
C ASN A 311 -3.27 -8.44 -39.05
N ASN A 312 -2.12 -8.34 -39.72
CA ASN A 312 -0.89 -8.99 -39.27
C ASN A 312 0.10 -7.95 -38.74
N PRO A 313 0.80 -8.25 -37.62
CA PRO A 313 1.85 -7.40 -37.10
C PRO A 313 3.10 -7.52 -37.98
N VAL A 314 3.12 -6.77 -39.08
CA VAL A 314 4.27 -6.64 -39.99
C VAL A 314 4.85 -5.24 -39.84
N ASN A 315 6.17 -5.13 -39.73
CA ASN A 315 6.92 -3.87 -39.60
C ASN A 315 6.33 -2.94 -38.52
N LEU A 316 6.41 -3.38 -37.26
CA LEU A 316 5.92 -2.62 -36.12
C LEU A 316 6.83 -1.42 -35.86
N GLU A 317 6.25 -0.22 -35.97
CA GLU A 317 6.94 1.04 -35.65
C GLU A 317 6.19 1.75 -34.52
N THR A 318 6.93 2.12 -33.47
CA THR A 318 6.38 2.83 -32.31
C THR A 318 6.71 4.31 -32.40
N ILE A 319 5.71 5.17 -32.29
CA ILE A 319 5.85 6.63 -32.33
C ILE A 319 5.25 7.28 -31.08
N SER A 320 5.74 8.48 -30.75
CA SER A 320 5.18 9.33 -29.70
C SER A 320 3.81 9.91 -30.10
N LYS A 321 2.96 10.23 -29.11
CA LYS A 321 1.64 10.86 -29.32
C LYS A 321 1.74 12.17 -30.12
N ASP A 322 2.76 12.99 -29.85
CA ASP A 322 2.90 14.32 -30.45
C ASP A 322 3.30 14.18 -31.92
N ARG A 323 4.17 13.20 -32.23
CA ARG A 323 4.51 12.83 -33.59
C ARG A 323 3.29 12.32 -34.36
N ALA A 324 2.47 11.47 -33.73
CA ALA A 324 1.24 10.97 -34.35
C ALA A 324 0.28 12.11 -34.71
N PHE A 325 0.04 13.07 -33.80
CA PHE A 325 -0.79 14.23 -34.11
C PHE A 325 -0.23 15.09 -35.24
N HIS A 326 1.09 15.31 -35.26
CA HIS A 326 1.75 16.05 -36.33
C HIS A 326 1.56 15.39 -37.71
N ILE A 327 1.71 14.05 -37.78
CA ILE A 327 1.47 13.31 -39.03
C ILE A 327 -0.01 13.40 -39.45
N ILE A 328 -0.94 13.31 -38.51
CA ILE A 328 -2.38 13.47 -38.79
C ILE A 328 -2.69 14.86 -39.36
N GLU A 329 -2.08 15.92 -38.80
CA GLU A 329 -2.24 17.28 -39.29
C GLU A 329 -1.64 17.47 -40.69
N LEU A 330 -0.47 16.88 -40.94
CA LEU A 330 0.15 16.87 -42.27
C LEU A 330 -0.71 16.14 -43.31
N ASN A 331 -1.29 15.00 -42.95
CA ASN A 331 -2.17 14.23 -43.82
C ASN A 331 -3.46 15.00 -44.14
N LYS A 332 -4.02 15.73 -43.17
CA LYS A 332 -5.16 16.65 -43.41
C LYS A 332 -4.80 17.79 -44.36
N ARG A 333 -3.55 18.24 -44.35
CA ARG A 333 -3.01 19.25 -45.28
C ARG A 333 -2.54 18.67 -46.62
N GLY A 334 -2.69 17.35 -46.84
CA GLY A 334 -2.26 16.66 -48.06
C GLY A 334 -0.75 16.47 -48.21
N LYS A 335 0.04 16.74 -47.17
CA LYS A 335 1.50 16.54 -47.18
C LYS A 335 1.85 15.21 -46.52
N LYS A 336 2.40 14.26 -47.28
CA LYS A 336 2.84 12.96 -46.76
C LYS A 336 4.31 13.00 -46.32
N PRO A 337 4.63 12.72 -45.05
CA PRO A 337 6.02 12.63 -44.59
C PRO A 337 6.74 11.42 -45.20
N LEU A 338 8.07 11.48 -45.29
CA LEU A 338 8.90 10.39 -45.81
C LEU A 338 8.92 9.20 -44.85
N LYS A 339 9.29 9.40 -43.58
CA LYS A 339 9.35 8.35 -42.55
C LYS A 339 8.37 8.60 -41.41
N LEU A 340 7.86 7.52 -40.81
CA LEU A 340 6.98 7.57 -39.65
C LEU A 340 7.75 8.03 -38.40
N VAL A 341 8.88 7.38 -38.11
CA VAL A 341 9.82 7.75 -37.04
C VAL A 341 10.64 8.97 -37.47
N SER A 342 10.77 9.96 -36.58
CA SER A 342 11.65 11.10 -36.83
C SER A 342 13.13 10.68 -36.70
N GLU A 343 14.03 11.26 -37.50
CA GLU A 343 15.47 10.91 -37.45
C GLU A 343 16.09 11.15 -36.06
N SER A 344 15.48 12.02 -35.26
CA SER A 344 15.83 12.29 -33.86
C SER A 344 15.48 11.12 -32.93
N GLU A 345 14.28 10.54 -33.04
CA GLU A 345 13.86 9.37 -32.25
C GLU A 345 14.66 8.10 -32.64
N ALA A 346 15.10 7.98 -33.90
CA ALA A 346 15.92 6.87 -34.35
C ALA A 346 17.36 6.86 -33.78
N ASN A 347 17.87 8.02 -33.34
CA ASN A 347 19.15 8.13 -32.65
C ASN A 347 19.02 7.87 -31.15
N GLU A 348 17.95 8.33 -30.50
CA GLU A 348 17.70 8.07 -29.06
C GLU A 348 17.50 6.58 -28.77
N VAL A 349 16.80 5.83 -29.63
CA VAL A 349 16.60 4.37 -29.46
C VAL A 349 17.92 3.58 -29.55
N LYS A 350 18.92 4.10 -30.27
CA LYS A 350 20.25 3.49 -30.37
C LYS A 350 21.13 3.79 -29.17
N GLU A 351 20.93 4.91 -28.49
CA GLU A 351 21.68 5.27 -27.28
C GLU A 351 21.12 4.57 -26.03
N GLU A 352 19.81 4.37 -25.91
CA GLU A 352 19.24 3.68 -24.74
C GLU A 352 19.46 2.16 -24.74
N THR A 353 19.73 1.54 -25.89
CA THR A 353 19.81 0.06 -25.98
C THR A 353 21.10 -0.56 -25.45
N PHE A 354 22.14 0.21 -25.08
CA PHE A 354 23.39 -0.38 -24.56
C PHE A 354 24.12 0.51 -23.56
N GLN A 355 23.59 0.67 -22.34
CA GLN A 355 24.43 1.16 -21.22
C GLN A 355 24.07 0.66 -19.81
N ASN A 356 22.96 -0.07 -19.62
CA ASN A 356 22.54 -0.54 -18.28
C ASN A 356 22.14 -2.03 -18.22
N ASP A 357 22.80 -2.90 -18.98
CA ASP A 357 22.76 -4.35 -18.72
C ASP A 357 23.90 -4.76 -17.78
N LEU A 358 23.68 -4.59 -16.47
CA LEU A 358 24.58 -5.05 -15.41
C LEU A 358 24.68 -6.59 -15.30
N LEU A 359 24.02 -7.34 -16.19
CA LEU A 359 24.03 -8.82 -16.24
C LEU A 359 24.68 -9.38 -17.51
N GLY A 360 24.97 -8.56 -18.53
CA GLY A 360 25.54 -9.00 -19.81
C GLY A 360 26.98 -9.53 -19.72
N ASP A 361 27.75 -9.11 -18.71
CA ASP A 361 29.17 -9.46 -18.56
C ASP A 361 29.45 -10.69 -17.68
N GLN A 362 28.42 -11.34 -17.13
CA GLN A 362 28.60 -12.57 -16.36
C GLN A 362 28.24 -13.79 -17.19
N SER A 363 29.16 -14.14 -18.09
CA SER A 363 29.19 -15.45 -18.75
C SER A 363 28.92 -16.57 -17.73
N ILE A 364 27.91 -17.38 -18.02
CA ILE A 364 27.32 -18.42 -17.16
C ILE A 364 28.30 -19.55 -16.79
N THR A 365 29.53 -19.50 -17.31
CA THR A 365 30.61 -20.48 -17.11
C THR A 365 31.67 -20.02 -16.11
N ARG A 366 31.43 -18.95 -15.33
CA ARG A 366 32.33 -18.48 -14.26
C ARG A 366 32.66 -19.57 -13.22
N PHE A 367 31.80 -20.58 -13.06
CA PHE A 367 31.96 -21.67 -12.09
C PHE A 367 32.57 -22.97 -12.65
N ASP A 368 32.90 -23.04 -13.95
CA ASP A 368 33.38 -24.29 -14.59
C ASP A 368 34.91 -24.39 -14.77
N LYS A 369 35.70 -23.39 -14.36
CA LYS A 369 37.16 -23.48 -14.46
C LYS A 369 37.79 -24.12 -13.22
N LYS A 370 37.99 -25.44 -13.28
CA LYS A 370 38.94 -26.18 -12.43
C LYS A 370 40.36 -25.62 -12.60
N GLU A 371 41.03 -25.40 -11.49
CA GLU A 371 42.42 -24.97 -11.39
C GLU A 371 43.37 -25.97 -12.09
N SER A 372 44.07 -25.53 -13.12
CA SER A 372 45.24 -26.22 -13.64
C SER A 372 46.18 -25.25 -14.35
N GLY A 373 47.43 -25.19 -13.89
CA GLY A 373 48.56 -24.85 -14.74
C GLY A 373 49.21 -23.48 -14.51
N GLY A 374 49.99 -23.35 -13.44
CA GLY A 374 51.07 -22.36 -13.37
C GLY A 374 52.22 -22.74 -14.31
N SER A 375 52.66 -21.81 -15.15
CA SER A 375 53.91 -21.84 -15.93
C SER A 375 54.08 -20.45 -16.55
N SER A 376 55.21 -19.77 -16.62
CA SER A 376 56.60 -20.00 -16.24
C SER A 376 57.28 -18.62 -16.38
N ARG A 377 58.08 -18.19 -15.40
CA ARG A 377 59.04 -17.08 -15.63
C ARG A 377 60.42 -17.49 -15.16
N LYS A 378 61.29 -17.67 -16.17
CA LYS A 378 62.71 -18.05 -16.13
C LYS A 378 63.49 -17.22 -15.09
N ARG A 379 64.23 -17.90 -14.21
CA ARG A 379 65.37 -17.32 -13.46
C ARG A 379 66.67 -17.97 -13.93
N LYS A 380 67.66 -17.13 -14.26
CA LYS A 380 69.03 -17.51 -14.69
C LYS A 380 69.85 -18.04 -13.49
N PRO A 381 70.83 -18.94 -13.70
CA PRO A 381 71.56 -19.59 -12.61
C PRO A 381 72.82 -18.81 -12.21
N ARG A 382 73.16 -18.82 -10.92
CA ARG A 382 74.53 -18.55 -10.44
C ARG A 382 74.94 -19.62 -9.44
N LYS A 383 76.02 -20.33 -9.77
CA LYS A 383 76.75 -21.25 -8.89
C LYS A 383 77.58 -20.45 -7.87
N GLY A 384 77.63 -20.93 -6.63
CA GLY A 384 78.56 -20.54 -5.58
C GLY A 384 78.39 -21.48 -4.39
N ARG A 385 79.46 -22.13 -3.96
CA ARG A 385 79.55 -23.41 -3.24
C ARG A 385 79.77 -23.18 -1.70
N PRO A 386 80.14 -24.17 -0.87
CA PRO A 386 79.30 -24.84 0.13
C PRO A 386 79.82 -24.68 1.59
N ASP A 387 79.01 -25.08 2.57
CA ASP A 387 79.42 -25.76 3.83
C ASP A 387 78.17 -25.86 4.74
N ASN A 388 77.97 -26.75 5.71
CA ASN A 388 78.60 -27.98 6.21
C ASN A 388 77.61 -28.51 7.26
N ARG A 389 77.60 -29.83 7.51
CA ARG A 389 77.08 -30.50 8.74
C ARG A 389 75.56 -30.41 8.96
N GLY A 390 74.83 -31.47 9.24
CA GLY A 390 75.17 -32.84 9.62
C GLY A 390 74.08 -33.37 10.55
N ARG A 391 73.80 -34.68 10.45
CA ARG A 391 73.03 -35.54 11.38
C ARG A 391 71.55 -35.18 11.54
N GLY A 392 70.58 -36.08 11.45
CA GLY A 392 70.57 -37.53 11.53
C GLY A 392 69.23 -37.93 12.18
N GLY A 393 68.71 -39.13 11.89
CA GLY A 393 67.58 -39.69 12.63
C GLY A 393 66.52 -40.35 11.76
N LYS A 394 66.54 -41.68 11.78
CA LYS A 394 65.65 -42.62 11.08
C LYS A 394 64.22 -42.69 11.67
N PRO A 395 63.27 -43.32 10.95
CA PRO A 395 61.84 -43.38 11.27
C PRO A 395 61.50 -44.62 12.13
N PRO A 396 60.21 -44.81 12.47
CA PRO A 396 59.68 -46.16 12.56
C PRO A 396 58.50 -46.40 11.61
N LYS A 397 58.48 -47.65 11.15
CA LYS A 397 57.46 -48.33 10.34
C LYS A 397 56.35 -48.91 11.21
N GLN A 398 55.19 -49.12 10.58
CA GLN A 398 54.34 -50.33 10.58
C GLN A 398 53.66 -50.81 11.88
N ASN A 399 52.33 -50.90 11.85
CA ASN A 399 51.50 -52.13 11.63
C ASN A 399 50.04 -51.77 12.00
N GLU A 400 49.04 -51.95 11.14
CA GLU A 400 48.30 -53.21 10.92
C GLU A 400 47.93 -53.95 12.21
N GLN A 401 46.68 -53.71 12.64
CA GLN A 401 45.67 -54.73 12.95
C GLN A 401 44.31 -54.20 12.52
#